data_AF-A0A949HKI5-F1
#
_entry.id   AF-A0A949HKI5-F1
#
_cell.length_a   1.000
_cell.length_b   1.000
_cell.length_c   1.000
_cell.angle_alpha   90.00
_cell.angle_beta   90.00
_cell.angle_gamma   90.00
#
_symmetry.space_group_name_H-M   'P 1'
#
loop_
_entity.id
_entity.type
_entity.pdbx_description
1 polymer ?
#
loop_
_entity_poly.entity_id
_entity_poly.type
_entity_poly.pdbx_seq_one_letter_code
_entity_poly.pdbx_strand_id
1 'polypeptide(L)'
;MSHLSRRLDCPLVVLHSSTSKWNNLQLVMQSARKQRLFLVDGYEQLPLWGQVLLLARSKLHRISLGVTAHRLPRAFELLWETRVDSKVETYVIERLLREVSPQVQSALMESEAWKVSRSKRGANLRESLFDMYDWWRDTVDGNSRSR
;
A
#
# COMPACT_ATOMS: atom_id res chain seq x y z
N MET A 1 -5.71 16.91 13.14
CA MET A 1 -6.63 15.74 13.21
C MET A 1 -7.37 15.66 11.89
N SER A 2 -7.30 14.53 11.17
CA SER A 2 -7.92 14.38 9.85
C SER A 2 -9.46 14.36 9.95
N HIS A 3 -10.17 14.83 8.93
CA HIS A 3 -11.65 14.84 8.89
C HIS A 3 -12.30 13.46 9.14
N LEU A 4 -11.58 12.36 8.86
CA LEU A 4 -12.02 10.99 9.08
C LEU A 4 -12.14 10.63 10.58
N SER A 5 -11.21 11.11 11.41
CA SER A 5 -11.22 10.82 12.85
C SER A 5 -12.45 11.38 13.59
N ARG A 6 -13.10 12.43 13.05
CA ARG A 6 -14.36 12.98 13.60
C ARG A 6 -15.59 12.16 13.25
N ARG A 7 -15.54 11.32 12.20
CA ARG A 7 -16.70 10.52 11.75
C ARG A 7 -16.74 9.13 12.38
N LEU A 8 -15.61 8.63 12.88
CA LEU A 8 -15.47 7.24 13.32
C LEU A 8 -15.44 7.09 14.85
N ASP A 9 -15.57 8.20 15.62
CA ASP A 9 -15.37 8.24 17.08
C ASP A 9 -14.14 7.45 17.58
N CYS A 10 -13.13 7.30 16.73
CA CYS A 10 -11.92 6.54 17.03
C CYS A 10 -10.69 7.23 16.41
N PRO A 11 -9.51 7.06 17.02
CA PRO A 11 -8.27 7.56 16.45
C PRO A 11 -7.89 6.78 15.20
N LEU A 12 -7.59 7.51 14.14
CA LEU A 12 -6.92 7.01 12.96
C LEU A 12 -5.52 7.60 12.91
N VAL A 13 -4.50 6.75 12.94
CA VAL A 13 -3.12 7.14 12.67
C VAL A 13 -2.73 6.64 11.29
N VAL A 14 -2.34 7.57 10.43
CA VAL A 14 -1.79 7.29 9.12
C VAL A 14 -0.28 7.29 9.23
N LEU A 15 0.34 6.15 8.92
CA LEU A 15 1.78 6.03 8.89
C LEU A 15 2.29 6.41 7.51
N HIS A 16 3.33 7.25 7.49
CA HIS A 16 4.05 7.63 6.28
C HIS A 16 5.50 7.14 6.38
N SER A 17 6.05 6.71 5.26
CA SER A 17 7.44 6.22 5.15
C SER A 17 8.50 7.28 5.53
N SER A 18 8.13 8.56 5.50
CA SER A 18 9.02 9.71 5.73
C SER A 18 9.19 10.12 7.21
N THR A 19 8.49 9.50 8.16
CA THR A 19 8.56 9.88 9.59
C THR A 19 9.35 8.87 10.42
N SER A 20 10.08 9.36 11.44
CA SER A 20 10.89 8.50 12.31
C SER A 20 10.00 7.42 12.95
N LYS A 21 10.38 6.15 12.77
CA LYS A 21 9.61 4.97 13.18
C LYS A 21 9.33 4.94 14.69
N TRP A 22 10.20 5.54 15.50
CA TRP A 22 10.05 5.64 16.95
C TRP A 22 9.03 6.71 17.39
N ASN A 23 9.08 7.90 16.79
CA ASN A 23 8.15 8.99 17.12
C ASN A 23 6.71 8.63 16.72
N ASN A 24 6.54 7.98 15.56
CA ASN A 24 5.25 7.45 15.12
C ASN A 24 4.69 6.44 16.13
N LEU A 25 5.54 5.55 16.66
CA LEU A 25 5.10 4.56 17.64
C LEU A 25 4.68 5.23 18.97
N GLN A 26 5.41 6.24 19.45
CA GLN A 26 5.04 6.95 20.66
C GLN A 26 3.71 7.70 20.50
N LEU A 27 3.50 8.37 19.38
CA LEU A 27 2.23 9.05 19.06
C LEU A 27 1.07 8.05 18.98
N VAL A 28 1.28 6.91 18.32
CA VAL A 28 0.32 5.80 18.24
C VAL A 28 -0.04 5.30 19.65
N MET A 29 0.95 5.07 20.49
CA MET A 29 0.75 4.54 21.85
C MET A 29 0.04 5.53 22.79
N GLN A 30 0.37 6.82 22.70
CA GLN A 30 -0.27 7.84 23.54
C GLN A 30 -1.74 8.05 23.17
N SER A 31 -2.05 8.03 21.87
CA SER A 31 -3.43 8.20 21.37
C SER A 31 -4.30 6.97 21.61
N ALA A 32 -3.73 5.76 21.53
CA ALA A 32 -4.46 4.51 21.73
C ALA A 32 -4.95 4.31 23.18
N ARG A 33 -4.21 4.80 24.19
CA ARG A 33 -4.49 4.56 25.62
C ARG A 33 -5.87 5.02 26.11
N LYS A 34 -6.53 5.93 25.41
CA LYS A 34 -7.83 6.50 25.82
C LYS A 34 -9.02 5.88 25.09
N GLN A 35 -8.79 4.87 24.24
CA GLN A 35 -9.74 4.47 23.20
C GLN A 35 -9.88 2.95 23.13
N ARG A 36 -11.09 2.48 22.84
CA ARG A 36 -11.39 1.04 22.72
C ARG A 36 -10.96 0.46 21.37
N LEU A 37 -10.95 1.28 20.32
CA LEU A 37 -10.55 0.92 18.96
C LEU A 37 -9.48 1.87 18.47
N PHE A 38 -8.48 1.34 17.77
CA PHE A 38 -7.38 2.12 17.22
C PHE A 38 -7.07 1.67 15.79
N LEU A 39 -7.11 2.60 14.84
CA LEU A 39 -6.89 2.32 13.43
C LEU A 39 -5.49 2.77 12.97
N VAL A 40 -4.78 1.87 12.29
CA VAL A 40 -3.43 2.11 11.74
C VAL A 40 -3.45 1.89 10.24
N ASP A 41 -3.21 2.96 9.48
CA ASP A 41 -3.04 2.87 8.03
C ASP A 41 -1.55 2.66 7.69
N GLY A 42 -1.22 1.57 7.00
CA GLY A 42 0.14 1.19 6.62
C GLY A 42 0.93 0.50 7.73
N TYR A 43 0.36 -0.51 8.39
CA TYR A 43 0.98 -1.22 9.51
C TYR A 43 2.35 -1.84 9.17
N GLU A 44 2.55 -2.29 7.94
CA GLU A 44 3.81 -2.83 7.42
C GLU A 44 4.95 -1.80 7.38
N GLN A 45 4.64 -0.50 7.47
CA GLN A 45 5.65 0.55 7.54
C GLN A 45 6.36 0.56 8.91
N LEU A 46 5.76 -0.03 9.94
CA LEU A 46 6.39 -0.21 11.24
C LEU A 46 7.50 -1.28 11.16
N PRO A 47 8.63 -1.06 11.85
CA PRO A 47 9.63 -2.11 12.00
C PRO A 47 9.06 -3.26 12.84
N LEU A 48 9.59 -4.49 12.68
CA LEU A 48 9.08 -5.69 13.36
C LEU A 48 8.97 -5.52 14.89
N TRP A 49 9.97 -4.90 15.53
CA TRP A 49 9.92 -4.61 16.97
C TRP A 49 8.78 -3.66 17.34
N GLY A 50 8.44 -2.71 16.47
CA GLY A 50 7.34 -1.77 16.65
C GLY A 50 5.97 -2.45 16.49
N GLN A 51 5.85 -3.34 15.50
CA GLN A 51 4.67 -4.19 15.32
C GLN A 51 4.40 -5.05 16.57
N VAL A 52 5.43 -5.73 17.08
CA VAL A 52 5.34 -6.55 18.30
C VAL A 52 4.96 -5.70 19.52
N LEU A 53 5.57 -4.53 19.68
CA LEU A 53 5.28 -3.65 20.82
C LEU A 53 3.85 -3.10 20.78
N LEU A 54 3.36 -2.70 19.59
CA LEU A 54 1.99 -2.23 19.38
C LEU A 54 0.98 -3.34 19.74
N LEU A 55 1.21 -4.57 19.28
CA LEU A 55 0.37 -5.73 19.61
C LEU A 55 0.40 -6.08 21.11
N ALA A 56 1.59 -6.06 21.73
CA ALA A 56 1.72 -6.38 23.15
C ALA A 56 0.99 -5.34 24.02
N ARG A 57 1.13 -4.06 23.69
CA ARG A 57 0.47 -2.98 24.43
C ARG A 57 -1.02 -2.91 24.20
N SER A 58 -1.50 -3.20 22.99
CA SER A 58 -2.94 -3.25 22.74
C SER A 58 -3.60 -4.35 23.57
N LYS A 59 -2.98 -5.53 23.67
CA LYS A 59 -3.43 -6.60 24.56
C LYS A 59 -3.42 -6.19 26.04
N LEU A 60 -2.32 -5.60 26.52
CA LEU A 60 -2.19 -5.15 27.90
C LEU A 60 -3.27 -4.13 28.29
N HIS A 61 -3.61 -3.22 27.39
CA HIS A 61 -4.57 -2.16 27.63
C HIS A 61 -5.99 -2.45 27.11
N ARG A 62 -6.25 -3.68 26.62
CA ARG A 62 -7.54 -4.11 26.06
C ARG A 62 -8.05 -3.19 24.94
N ILE A 63 -7.16 -2.83 24.02
CA ILE A 63 -7.45 -1.97 22.86
C ILE A 63 -7.59 -2.88 21.63
N SER A 64 -8.68 -2.75 20.89
CA SER A 64 -8.85 -3.38 19.59
C SER A 64 -8.06 -2.63 18.54
N LEU A 65 -7.33 -3.36 17.68
CA LEU A 65 -6.57 -2.79 16.57
C LEU A 65 -7.25 -3.09 15.25
N GLY A 66 -7.50 -2.07 14.44
CA GLY A 66 -7.80 -2.21 13.02
C GLY A 66 -6.60 -1.73 12.21
N VAL A 67 -6.15 -2.52 11.24
CA VAL A 67 -4.93 -2.19 10.47
C VAL A 67 -5.16 -2.38 8.98
N THR A 68 -4.55 -1.53 8.16
CA THR A 68 -4.40 -1.78 6.72
C THR A 68 -2.97 -2.30 6.47
N ALA A 69 -2.85 -3.27 5.58
CA ALA A 69 -1.58 -3.81 5.12
C ALA A 69 -1.73 -4.50 3.76
N HIS A 70 -0.67 -4.53 2.97
CA HIS A 70 -0.62 -5.26 1.70
C HIS A 70 -0.74 -6.79 1.85
N ARG A 71 -0.39 -7.33 3.02
CA ARG A 71 -0.53 -8.75 3.38
C ARG A 71 -1.09 -8.86 4.79
N LEU A 72 -1.90 -9.89 5.05
CA LEU A 72 -2.46 -10.13 6.37
C LEU A 72 -1.34 -10.29 7.41
N PRO A 73 -1.23 -9.38 8.41
CA PRO A 73 -0.21 -9.50 9.44
C PRO A 73 -0.51 -10.68 10.37
N ARG A 74 0.55 -11.28 10.95
CA ARG A 74 0.38 -12.33 11.96
C ARG A 74 -0.36 -11.79 13.18
N ALA A 75 -1.24 -12.62 13.76
CA ALA A 75 -2.12 -12.28 14.89
C ALA A 75 -3.27 -11.30 14.59
N PHE A 76 -3.58 -11.07 13.31
CA PHE A 76 -4.78 -10.36 12.88
C PHE A 76 -5.72 -11.28 12.11
N GLU A 77 -7.00 -10.96 12.17
CA GLU A 77 -8.04 -11.57 11.34
C GLU A 77 -8.35 -10.65 10.16
N LEU A 78 -8.65 -11.24 9.01
CA LEU A 78 -9.04 -10.48 7.81
C LEU A 78 -10.47 -9.97 7.99
N LEU A 79 -10.63 -8.65 8.07
CA LEU A 79 -11.95 -8.00 8.09
C LEU A 79 -12.45 -7.69 6.68
N TRP A 80 -11.56 -7.20 5.82
CA TRP A 80 -11.90 -6.77 4.47
C TRP A 80 -10.66 -6.83 3.58
N GLU A 81 -10.83 -7.31 2.36
CA GLU A 81 -9.81 -7.26 1.31
C GLU A 81 -10.26 -6.29 0.23
N THR A 82 -9.43 -5.30 -0.08
CA THR A 82 -9.69 -4.42 -1.23
C THR A 82 -9.20 -5.08 -2.50
N ARG A 83 -10.00 -5.04 -3.55
CA ARG A 83 -9.65 -5.52 -4.89
C ARG A 83 -9.90 -4.39 -5.88
N VAL A 84 -9.02 -4.27 -6.86
CA VAL A 84 -9.23 -3.33 -7.98
C VAL A 84 -10.25 -3.96 -8.92
N ASP A 85 -11.34 -3.25 -9.21
CA ASP A 85 -12.28 -3.62 -10.27
C ASP A 85 -11.57 -3.53 -11.62
N SER A 86 -11.82 -4.49 -12.51
CA SER A 86 -11.26 -4.48 -13.87
C SER A 86 -11.56 -3.19 -14.61
N LYS A 87 -12.72 -2.57 -14.38
CA LYS A 87 -13.07 -1.26 -14.98
C LYS A 87 -12.13 -0.15 -14.51
N VAL A 88 -11.80 -0.14 -13.22
CA VAL A 88 -10.87 0.85 -12.64
C VAL A 88 -9.46 0.58 -13.12
N GLU A 89 -9.06 -0.68 -13.23
CA GLU A 89 -7.76 -1.07 -13.80
C GLU A 89 -7.61 -0.58 -15.24
N THR A 90 -8.58 -0.88 -16.11
CA THR A 90 -8.60 -0.39 -17.50
C THR A 90 -8.52 1.13 -17.54
N TYR A 91 -9.37 1.82 -16.78
CA TYR A 91 -9.38 3.27 -16.73
C TYR A 91 -8.01 3.86 -16.32
N VAL A 92 -7.37 3.30 -15.28
CA VAL A 92 -6.05 3.76 -14.83
C VAL A 92 -5.00 3.59 -15.93
N ILE A 93 -4.98 2.44 -16.59
CA ILE A 93 -4.03 2.14 -17.68
C ILE A 93 -4.24 3.10 -18.85
N GLU A 94 -5.48 3.24 -19.33
CA GLU A 94 -5.84 4.17 -20.41
C GLU A 94 -5.45 5.60 -20.06
N ARG A 95 -5.68 6.02 -18.81
CA ARG A 95 -5.34 7.37 -18.38
C ARG A 95 -3.82 7.57 -18.36
N LEU A 96 -3.06 6.61 -17.83
CA LEU A 96 -1.60 6.69 -17.79
C LEU A 96 -0.98 6.71 -19.19
N LEU A 97 -1.57 5.98 -20.13
CA LEU A 97 -1.06 5.84 -21.50
C LEU A 97 -1.73 6.78 -22.51
N ARG A 98 -2.59 7.72 -22.09
CA ARG A 98 -3.43 8.52 -23.00
C ARG A 98 -2.68 9.25 -24.13
N GLU A 99 -1.40 9.58 -23.91
CA GLU A 99 -0.56 10.35 -24.85
C GLU A 99 0.30 9.43 -25.73
N VAL A 100 0.26 8.12 -25.46
CA VAL A 100 0.96 7.07 -26.20
C VAL A 100 0.05 6.57 -27.31
N SER A 101 0.60 6.28 -28.49
CA SER A 101 -0.20 5.77 -29.62
C SER A 101 -0.86 4.42 -29.28
N PRO A 102 -2.09 4.15 -29.75
CA PRO A 102 -2.80 2.90 -29.45
C PRO A 102 -2.00 1.64 -29.77
N GLN A 103 -1.20 1.66 -30.84
CA GLN A 103 -0.36 0.53 -31.24
C GLN A 103 0.71 0.21 -30.18
N VAL A 104 1.33 1.24 -29.60
CA VAL A 104 2.33 1.06 -28.54
C VAL A 104 1.65 0.61 -27.24
N GLN A 105 0.45 1.11 -26.94
CA GLN A 105 -0.32 0.65 -25.78
C GLN A 105 -0.64 -0.85 -25.88
N SER A 106 -1.15 -1.32 -27.02
CA SER A 106 -1.42 -2.75 -27.23
C SER A 106 -0.15 -3.59 -27.12
N ALA A 107 0.96 -3.16 -27.72
CA ALA A 107 2.24 -3.86 -27.64
C ALA A 107 2.76 -3.97 -26.19
N LEU A 108 2.60 -2.92 -25.37
CA LEU A 108 2.95 -2.94 -23.95
C LEU A 108 2.11 -3.95 -23.18
N MET A 109 0.80 -3.96 -23.40
CA MET A 109 -0.15 -4.83 -22.71
C MET A 109 -0.05 -6.30 -23.16
N GLU A 110 0.46 -6.57 -24.35
CA GLU A 110 0.70 -7.92 -24.85
C GLU A 110 2.12 -8.42 -24.59
N SER A 111 3.01 -7.55 -24.09
CA SER A 111 4.41 -7.87 -23.81
C SER A 111 4.57 -8.99 -22.79
N GLU A 112 5.66 -9.74 -22.92
CA GLU A 112 6.00 -10.80 -21.96
C GLU A 112 6.27 -10.23 -20.56
N ALA A 113 6.87 -9.03 -20.48
CA ALA A 113 7.10 -8.33 -19.22
C ALA A 113 5.78 -8.07 -18.46
N TRP A 114 4.74 -7.63 -19.17
CA TRP A 114 3.41 -7.44 -18.58
C TRP A 114 2.82 -8.76 -18.08
N LYS A 115 2.84 -9.81 -18.90
CA LYS A 115 2.30 -11.13 -18.54
C LYS A 115 2.98 -11.72 -17.31
N VAL A 116 4.32 -11.65 -17.25
CA VAL A 116 5.12 -12.13 -16.11
C VAL A 116 4.81 -11.31 -14.86
N SER A 117 4.75 -9.98 -14.98
CA SER A 117 4.41 -9.08 -13.89
C SER A 117 3.00 -9.37 -13.33
N ARG A 118 1.98 -9.50 -14.19
CA ARG A 118 0.61 -9.86 -13.79
C ARG A 118 0.50 -11.24 -13.15
N SER A 119 1.21 -12.23 -13.67
CA SER A 119 1.27 -13.57 -13.07
C SER A 119 1.84 -13.54 -11.65
N LYS A 120 2.92 -12.75 -11.43
CA LYS A 120 3.59 -12.61 -10.13
C LYS A 120 2.79 -11.77 -9.12
N ARG A 121 2.18 -10.67 -9.56
CA ARG A 121 1.56 -9.66 -8.69
C ARG A 121 0.04 -9.83 -8.54
N GLY A 122 -0.60 -10.59 -9.42
CA GLY A 122 -2.04 -10.85 -9.40
C GLY A 122 -2.85 -9.55 -9.48
N ALA A 123 -3.76 -9.36 -8.51
CA ALA A 123 -4.62 -8.17 -8.44
C ALA A 123 -3.90 -6.88 -8.03
N ASN A 124 -2.60 -6.91 -7.69
CA ASN A 124 -1.85 -5.72 -7.31
C ASN A 124 -1.38 -4.94 -8.54
N LEU A 125 -2.29 -4.14 -9.10
CA LEU A 125 -2.04 -3.31 -10.27
C LEU A 125 -0.88 -2.32 -10.06
N ARG A 126 -0.81 -1.67 -8.89
CA ARG A 126 0.24 -0.69 -8.59
C ARG A 126 1.63 -1.28 -8.75
N GLU A 127 1.88 -2.44 -8.15
CA GLU A 127 3.16 -3.14 -8.27
C GLU A 127 3.42 -3.59 -9.71
N SER A 128 2.36 -4.00 -10.43
CA SER A 128 2.50 -4.40 -11.83
C SER A 128 2.95 -3.22 -12.71
N LEU A 129 2.39 -2.03 -12.47
CA LEU A 129 2.76 -0.80 -13.18
C LEU A 129 4.18 -0.33 -12.85
N PHE A 130 4.64 -0.49 -11.60
CA PHE A 130 6.04 -0.22 -11.25
C PHE A 130 7.00 -1.20 -11.93
N ASP A 131 6.69 -2.50 -11.93
CA ASP A 131 7.48 -3.51 -12.63
C ASP A 131 7.60 -3.15 -14.14
N MET A 132 6.52 -2.65 -14.76
CA MET A 132 6.54 -2.18 -16.16
C MET A 132 7.36 -0.91 -16.37
N TYR A 133 7.28 0.03 -15.45
CA TYR A 133 8.06 1.26 -15.52
C TYR A 133 9.57 0.95 -15.42
N ASP A 134 9.96 0.10 -14.48
CA ASP A 134 11.35 -0.34 -14.34
C ASP A 134 11.82 -1.10 -15.59
N TRP A 135 11.01 -2.02 -16.11
CA TRP A 135 11.31 -2.71 -17.37
C TRP A 135 11.50 -1.74 -18.54
N TRP A 136 10.60 -0.78 -18.72
CA TRP A 136 10.72 0.22 -19.79
C TRP A 136 11.98 1.07 -19.63
N ARG A 137 12.24 1.57 -18.42
CA ARG A 137 13.44 2.35 -18.12
C ARG A 137 14.71 1.58 -18.45
N ASP A 138 14.75 0.29 -18.10
CA ASP A 138 15.97 -0.51 -18.21
C ASP A 138 16.17 -1.03 -19.65
N THR A 139 15.11 -1.22 -20.43
CA THR A 139 15.18 -1.80 -21.79
C THR A 139 15.05 -0.80 -22.93
N VAL A 140 14.28 0.27 -22.74
CA VAL A 140 14.00 1.28 -23.76
C VAL A 140 14.83 2.55 -23.50
N ASP A 141 14.76 3.10 -22.28
CA ASP A 141 15.54 4.30 -21.93
C ASP A 141 17.02 3.99 -21.64
N GLY A 142 17.38 2.74 -21.36
CA GLY A 142 18.77 2.30 -21.17
C GLY A 142 19.65 2.53 -22.41
N ASN A 143 19.07 2.57 -23.61
CA ASN A 143 19.75 2.95 -24.86
C ASN A 143 19.99 4.47 -25.00
N SER A 144 19.42 5.29 -24.12
CA SER A 144 19.61 6.75 -24.11
C SER A 144 20.80 7.20 -23.25
N ARG A 145 21.42 6.30 -22.47
CA ARG A 145 22.62 6.59 -21.66
C ARG A 145 23.95 6.29 -22.36
N SER A 146 23.91 5.79 -23.59
CA SER A 146 25.07 5.45 -24.42
C SER A 146 25.24 6.36 -25.65
N ARG A 147 24.71 7.59 -25.59
CA ARG A 147 24.98 8.65 -26.58
C ARG A 147 25.49 9.92 -25.91
#